data_AF-A0A1G1KX39-F1
#
_entry.id   AF-A0A1G1KX39-F1
#
_cell.length_a   1.000
_cell.length_b   1.000
_cell.length_c   1.000
_cell.angle_alpha   90.00
_cell.angle_beta   90.00
_cell.angle_gamma   90.00
#
_symmetry.space_group_name_H-M   'P 1'
#
loop_
_entity.id
_entity.type
_entity.pdbx_description
1 polymer ?
#
loop_
_entity_poly.entity_id
_entity_poly.type
_entity_poly.pdbx_seq_one_letter_code
_entity_poly.pdbx_strand_id
1 'polypeptide(L)'
;MISFALVSCSEQKPGESNKLIEKEASRQPDNSKEKINPAIYQLMMNELMSTLKNWNDILPAYKLKAVQTTIELFKIREKAILRKPAEFYVDGVSQLLKQTPGFSQGLPTAIKILAVMEYDFDNGEDKDVLAKNVLGQEVYANLQNTKKPAEGGIPENNPIVQ
;
A
#
# COMPACT_ATOMS: atom_id res chain seq x y z
N MET A 1 -40.49 45.76 47.62
CA MET A 1 -41.67 45.48 46.78
C MET A 1 -41.23 44.59 45.63
N ILE A 2 -41.89 43.42 45.47
CA ILE A 2 -41.90 42.49 44.30
C ILE A 2 -40.52 41.85 43.97
N SER A 3 -40.15 40.60 44.24
CA SER A 3 -40.80 39.27 44.39
C SER A 3 -41.24 38.59 43.08
N PHE A 4 -40.74 37.34 42.90
CA PHE A 4 -41.11 36.25 41.97
C PHE A 4 -40.51 36.28 40.54
N ALA A 5 -40.08 35.17 39.92
CA ALA A 5 -40.23 33.71 40.17
C ALA A 5 -39.00 32.96 39.57
N LEU A 6 -38.37 32.03 40.30
CA LEU A 6 -38.51 30.56 40.20
C LEU A 6 -38.51 29.98 38.78
N VAL A 7 -37.53 29.14 38.46
CA VAL A 7 -37.77 27.79 37.91
C VAL A 7 -36.65 26.86 38.36
N SER A 8 -37.07 25.76 38.97
CA SER A 8 -36.31 24.57 39.34
C SER A 8 -36.77 23.42 38.43
N CYS A 9 -35.87 22.57 37.95
CA CYS A 9 -36.12 21.22 37.40
C CYS A 9 -34.76 20.49 37.44
N SER A 10 -34.46 19.61 38.41
CA SER A 10 -34.94 18.23 38.65
C SER A 10 -34.68 17.24 37.51
N GLU A 11 -33.63 16.45 37.73
CA GLU A 11 -33.53 14.97 37.66
C GLU A 11 -33.94 14.17 36.42
N GLN A 12 -32.99 13.31 36.02
CA GLN A 12 -33.03 12.27 34.98
C GLN A 12 -34.05 11.17 35.25
N LYS A 13 -34.51 10.49 34.18
CA LYS A 13 -34.51 9.01 34.07
C LYS A 13 -34.71 8.53 32.60
N PRO A 14 -34.38 7.25 32.30
CA PRO A 14 -33.89 6.78 31.00
C PRO A 14 -34.97 6.06 30.16
N GLY A 15 -34.65 5.81 28.88
CA GLY A 15 -35.25 4.69 28.13
C GLY A 15 -35.79 5.05 26.74
N GLU A 16 -35.02 4.61 25.73
CA GLU A 16 -35.51 3.86 24.56
C GLU A 16 -36.01 4.59 23.29
N SER A 17 -35.24 4.30 22.22
CA SER A 17 -35.65 4.06 20.82
C SER A 17 -35.85 5.21 19.83
N ASN A 18 -34.78 5.35 19.01
CA ASN A 18 -34.74 5.14 17.56
C ASN A 18 -34.73 6.34 16.59
N LYS A 19 -33.59 6.38 15.87
CA LYS A 19 -33.39 6.75 14.45
C LYS A 19 -33.57 8.23 14.05
N LEU A 20 -32.44 8.93 13.92
CA LEU A 20 -32.14 9.86 12.82
C LEU A 20 -30.61 10.08 12.79
N ILE A 21 -29.86 9.37 11.94
CA ILE A 21 -29.25 9.89 10.70
C ILE A 21 -28.45 11.19 10.91
N GLU A 22 -27.13 11.04 11.06
CA GLU A 22 -26.09 11.93 10.51
C GLU A 22 -24.80 11.08 10.48
N LYS A 23 -24.60 10.23 9.48
CA LYS A 23 -23.86 10.58 8.25
C LYS A 23 -22.49 11.21 8.53
N GLU A 24 -21.67 10.57 9.37
CA GLU A 24 -20.21 10.67 9.27
C GLU A 24 -19.73 9.97 7.99
N ALA A 25 -19.99 10.64 6.87
CA ALA A 25 -19.32 10.38 5.62
C ALA A 25 -17.86 10.82 5.76
N SER A 26 -16.98 9.82 5.80
CA SER A 26 -15.69 9.82 5.12
C SER A 26 -15.28 11.18 4.52
N ARG A 27 -14.42 11.93 5.22
CA ARG A 27 -13.57 12.92 4.56
C ARG A 27 -12.53 12.17 3.72
N GLN A 28 -12.96 11.67 2.57
CA GLN A 28 -12.04 11.44 1.46
C GLN A 28 -11.53 12.82 1.04
N PRO A 29 -10.22 13.07 0.97
CA PRO A 29 -9.73 14.30 0.37
C PRO A 29 -10.19 14.31 -1.10
N ASP A 30 -11.06 15.27 -1.42
CA ASP A 30 -11.48 15.59 -2.78
C ASP A 30 -10.26 16.08 -3.58
N ASN A 31 -9.49 15.12 -4.10
CA ASN A 31 -8.31 15.35 -4.94
C ASN A 31 -8.70 15.54 -6.43
N SER A 32 -9.97 15.80 -6.73
CA SER A 32 -10.50 15.58 -8.08
C SER A 32 -9.99 16.56 -9.15
N LYS A 33 -9.27 17.63 -8.81
CA LYS A 33 -8.87 18.66 -9.81
C LYS A 33 -7.54 19.37 -9.55
N GLU A 34 -6.59 18.79 -8.83
CA GLU A 34 -5.25 19.40 -8.82
C GLU A 34 -4.58 19.17 -10.18
N LYS A 35 -4.54 20.23 -11.00
CA LYS A 35 -3.92 20.19 -12.32
C LYS A 35 -2.42 20.00 -12.15
N ILE A 36 -1.94 18.80 -12.42
CA ILE A 36 -0.51 18.46 -12.38
C ILE A 36 0.26 19.43 -13.28
N ASN A 37 1.20 20.16 -12.70
CA ASN A 37 2.09 21.03 -13.46
C ASN A 37 3.17 20.17 -14.15
N PRO A 38 3.26 20.16 -15.49
CA PRO A 38 4.19 19.28 -16.20
C PRO A 38 5.66 19.52 -15.86
N ALA A 39 6.08 20.77 -15.62
CA ALA A 39 7.47 21.09 -15.33
C ALA A 39 7.86 20.60 -13.92
N ILE A 40 7.00 20.83 -12.94
CA ILE A 40 7.20 20.34 -11.56
C ILE A 40 7.19 18.82 -11.55
N TYR A 41 6.25 18.20 -12.27
CA TYR A 41 6.17 16.75 -12.39
C TYR A 41 7.44 16.14 -12.97
N GLN A 42 8.01 16.73 -14.02
CA GLN A 42 9.25 16.22 -14.63
C GLN A 42 10.44 16.28 -13.67
N LEU A 43 10.63 17.39 -12.95
CA LEU A 43 11.71 17.53 -11.97
C LEU A 43 11.57 16.49 -10.85
N MET A 44 10.36 16.37 -10.29
CA MET A 44 10.06 15.37 -9.27
C MET A 44 10.27 13.95 -9.79
N MET A 45 9.79 13.63 -11.00
CA MET A 45 9.95 12.30 -11.58
C MET A 45 11.42 11.95 -11.79
N ASN A 46 12.24 12.90 -12.26
CA ASN A 46 13.67 12.69 -12.43
C ASN A 46 14.36 12.36 -11.09
N GLU A 47 13.98 13.03 -10.01
CA GLU A 47 14.48 12.70 -8.67
C GLU A 47 14.04 11.29 -8.27
N LEU A 48 12.75 10.98 -8.41
CA LEU A 48 12.16 9.69 -8.05
C LEU A 48 12.78 8.51 -8.81
N MET A 49 13.28 8.71 -10.03
CA MET A 49 14.00 7.66 -10.76
C MET A 49 15.29 7.22 -10.06
N SER A 50 15.87 8.06 -9.19
CA SER A 50 17.14 7.81 -8.50
C SER A 50 17.00 7.59 -7.00
N THR A 51 16.06 8.27 -6.34
CA THR A 51 15.91 8.25 -4.88
C THR A 51 14.47 8.49 -4.45
N LEU A 52 14.10 7.97 -3.28
CA LEU A 52 12.78 8.15 -2.65
C LEU A 52 12.81 9.07 -1.42
N LYS A 53 13.88 9.83 -1.22
CA LYS A 53 14.08 10.66 -0.02
C LYS A 53 12.90 11.58 0.29
N ASN A 54 12.35 12.24 -0.73
CA ASN A 54 11.27 13.21 -0.57
C ASN A 54 9.88 12.59 -0.75
N TRP A 55 9.77 11.25 -0.78
CA TRP A 55 8.49 10.56 -1.05
C TRP A 55 7.37 11.05 -0.14
N ASN A 56 7.64 11.23 1.16
CA ASN A 56 6.60 11.65 2.10
C ASN A 56 6.10 13.09 1.85
N ASP A 57 6.92 13.94 1.25
CA ASP A 57 6.63 15.35 0.99
C ASP A 57 5.87 15.58 -0.33
N ILE A 58 5.77 14.54 -1.17
CA ILE A 58 5.09 14.63 -2.46
C ILE A 58 3.57 14.49 -2.27
N LEU A 59 2.83 15.37 -2.96
CA LEU A 59 1.37 15.34 -2.99
C LEU A 59 0.81 14.04 -3.59
N PRO A 60 -0.32 13.51 -3.09
CA PRO A 60 -0.86 12.22 -3.53
C PRO A 60 -1.10 12.11 -5.04
N ALA A 61 -1.59 13.18 -5.68
CA ALA A 61 -1.85 13.20 -7.12
C ALA A 61 -0.57 12.97 -7.96
N TYR A 62 0.55 13.53 -7.50
CA TYR A 62 1.85 13.38 -8.17
C TYR A 62 2.44 11.98 -7.94
N LYS A 63 2.29 11.41 -6.74
CA LYS A 63 2.68 10.01 -6.45
C LYS A 63 1.97 9.04 -7.37
N LEU A 64 0.64 9.17 -7.45
CA LEU A 64 -0.19 8.31 -8.28
C LEU A 64 0.25 8.37 -9.75
N LYS A 65 0.44 9.60 -10.27
CA LYS A 65 0.89 9.78 -11.66
C LYS A 65 2.28 9.20 -11.90
N ALA A 66 3.23 9.39 -10.97
CA ALA A 66 4.58 8.85 -11.06
C ALA A 66 4.56 7.32 -11.13
N VAL A 67 3.81 6.68 -10.22
CA VAL A 67 3.64 5.22 -10.20
C VAL A 67 3.01 4.71 -11.50
N GLN A 68 1.94 5.35 -11.99
CA GLN A 68 1.32 4.99 -13.28
C GLN A 68 2.33 5.04 -14.42
N THR A 69 3.11 6.12 -14.51
CA THR A 69 4.16 6.26 -15.51
C THR A 69 5.25 5.19 -15.36
N THR A 70 5.61 4.80 -14.13
CA THR A 70 6.58 3.71 -13.92
C THR A 70 6.02 2.35 -14.31
N ILE A 71 4.74 2.06 -14.07
CA ILE A 71 4.08 0.83 -14.54
C ILE A 71 4.10 0.76 -16.07
N GLU A 72 3.76 1.87 -16.74
CA GLU A 72 3.86 1.97 -18.21
C GLU A 72 5.31 1.76 -18.69
N LEU A 73 6.29 2.29 -17.95
CA LEU A 73 7.70 2.12 -18.27
C LEU A 73 8.12 0.65 -18.23
N PHE A 74 7.66 -0.13 -17.24
CA PHE A 74 7.94 -1.56 -17.16
C PHE A 74 7.34 -2.34 -18.32
N LYS A 75 6.13 -1.99 -18.74
CA LYS A 75 5.49 -2.59 -19.93
C LYS A 75 6.32 -2.35 -21.19
N ILE A 76 6.91 -1.18 -21.35
CA ILE A 76 7.69 -0.81 -22.54
C ILE A 76 9.10 -1.43 -22.49
N ARG A 77 9.81 -1.29 -21.36
CA ARG A 77 11.24 -1.64 -21.26
C ARG A 77 11.47 -3.12 -20.96
N GLU A 78 10.65 -3.69 -20.08
CA GLU A 78 10.84 -5.04 -19.54
C GLU A 78 9.78 -6.01 -20.06
N LYS A 79 8.83 -5.53 -20.89
CA LYS A 79 7.65 -6.30 -21.33
C LYS A 79 6.86 -6.89 -20.17
N ALA A 80 6.93 -6.24 -19.01
CA ALA A 80 6.31 -6.71 -17.78
C ALA A 80 4.89 -6.17 -17.63
N ILE A 81 3.99 -7.01 -17.17
CA ILE A 81 2.61 -6.67 -16.83
C ILE A 81 2.50 -6.68 -15.31
N LEU A 82 2.12 -5.52 -14.75
CA LEU A 82 1.72 -5.37 -13.36
C LEU A 82 0.19 -5.25 -13.35
N ARG A 83 -0.49 -6.11 -12.59
CA ARG A 83 -1.96 -6.23 -12.62
C ARG A 83 -2.62 -5.43 -11.50
N LYS A 84 -1.88 -5.16 -10.43
CA LYS A 84 -2.35 -4.34 -9.31
C LYS A 84 -2.45 -2.87 -9.73
N PRO A 85 -3.42 -2.13 -9.20
CA PRO A 85 -3.60 -0.72 -9.53
C PRO A 85 -2.46 0.15 -8.95
N ALA A 86 -2.27 1.35 -9.50
CA ALA A 86 -1.17 2.22 -9.08
C ALA A 86 -1.26 2.62 -7.58
N GLU A 87 -2.47 2.78 -7.06
CA GLU A 87 -2.76 3.08 -5.66
C GLU A 87 -2.13 2.04 -4.72
N PHE A 88 -2.19 0.76 -5.10
CA PHE A 88 -1.57 -0.33 -4.32
C PHE A 88 -0.07 -0.09 -4.13
N TYR A 89 0.62 0.33 -5.19
CA TYR A 89 2.06 0.59 -5.12
C TYR A 89 2.40 1.90 -4.43
N VAL A 90 1.54 2.93 -4.49
CA VAL A 90 1.74 4.15 -3.70
C VAL A 90 1.77 3.83 -2.20
N ASP A 91 0.81 3.02 -1.75
CA ASP A 91 0.75 2.58 -0.36
C ASP A 91 1.92 1.64 -0.03
N GLY A 92 2.24 0.70 -0.93
CA GLY A 92 3.34 -0.23 -0.78
C GLY A 92 4.70 0.46 -0.66
N VAL A 93 4.98 1.49 -1.46
CA VAL A 93 6.22 2.28 -1.36
C VAL A 93 6.29 2.99 -0.01
N SER A 94 5.17 3.56 0.44
CA SER A 94 5.12 4.23 1.75
C SER A 94 5.37 3.24 2.91
N GLN A 95 4.89 2.00 2.78
CA GLN A 95 5.16 0.95 3.76
C GLN A 95 6.61 0.46 3.71
N LEU A 96 7.16 0.26 2.51
CA LEU A 96 8.55 -0.14 2.30
C LEU A 96 9.52 0.84 2.96
N LEU A 97 9.32 2.15 2.78
CA LEU A 97 10.18 3.18 3.38
C LEU A 97 10.09 3.21 4.92
N LYS A 98 8.96 2.80 5.49
CA LYS A 98 8.82 2.66 6.95
C LYS A 98 9.54 1.43 7.50
N GLN A 99 9.52 0.33 6.74
CA GLN A 99 10.13 -0.95 7.13
C GLN A 99 11.64 -0.98 6.89
N THR A 100 12.13 -0.23 5.89
CA THR A 100 13.55 -0.18 5.52
C THR A 100 14.07 1.25 5.59
N PRO A 101 14.38 1.76 6.80
CA PRO A 101 15.03 3.06 6.96
C PRO A 101 16.34 3.09 6.16
N GLY A 102 16.53 4.12 5.34
CA GLY A 102 17.73 4.26 4.50
C GLY A 102 17.65 3.58 3.13
N PHE A 103 16.46 3.16 2.69
CA PHE A 103 16.25 2.72 1.31
C PHE A 103 16.75 3.78 0.31
N SER A 104 17.78 3.43 -0.46
CA SER A 104 18.54 4.37 -1.30
C SER A 104 18.16 4.32 -2.78
N GLN A 105 17.34 3.36 -3.19
CA GLN A 105 16.99 3.14 -4.59
C GLN A 105 15.82 4.03 -5.02
N GLY A 106 15.67 4.19 -6.35
CA GLY A 106 14.56 4.94 -6.95
C GLY A 106 13.24 4.18 -6.99
N LEU A 107 12.20 4.90 -7.40
CA LEU A 107 10.83 4.44 -7.57
C LEU A 107 10.70 3.17 -8.43
N PRO A 108 11.39 3.03 -9.59
CA PRO A 108 11.32 1.79 -10.36
C PRO A 108 11.75 0.58 -9.54
N THR A 109 12.91 0.65 -8.89
CA THR A 109 13.40 -0.46 -8.07
C THR A 109 12.45 -0.79 -6.93
N ALA A 110 11.90 0.22 -6.26
CA ALA A 110 10.91 0.00 -5.20
C ALA A 110 9.64 -0.71 -5.71
N ILE A 111 9.07 -0.25 -6.83
CA ILE A 111 7.90 -0.89 -7.43
C ILE A 111 8.22 -2.32 -7.90
N LYS A 112 9.40 -2.54 -8.49
CA LYS A 112 9.81 -3.89 -8.92
C LYS A 112 9.94 -4.84 -7.74
N ILE A 113 10.57 -4.41 -6.64
CA ILE A 113 10.65 -5.19 -5.40
C ILE A 113 9.24 -5.54 -4.91
N LEU A 114 8.36 -4.55 -4.78
CA LEU A 114 6.98 -4.77 -4.32
C LEU A 114 6.21 -5.73 -5.25
N ALA A 115 6.27 -5.52 -6.56
CA ALA A 115 5.58 -6.36 -7.54
C ALA A 115 6.09 -7.80 -7.51
N VAL A 116 7.40 -8.00 -7.31
CA VAL A 116 8.01 -9.33 -7.20
C VAL A 116 7.61 -10.02 -5.89
N MET A 117 7.63 -9.32 -4.76
CA MET A 117 7.16 -9.85 -3.47
C MET A 117 5.69 -10.34 -3.56
N GLU A 118 4.87 -9.56 -4.26
CA GLU A 118 3.44 -9.81 -4.48
C GLU A 118 3.16 -10.77 -5.64
N TYR A 119 4.18 -11.27 -6.33
CA TYR A 119 4.05 -12.14 -7.51
C TYR A 119 3.23 -11.52 -8.66
N ASP A 120 3.20 -10.19 -8.70
CA ASP A 120 2.46 -9.38 -9.67
C ASP A 120 3.34 -8.86 -10.81
N PHE A 121 4.63 -9.17 -10.82
CA PHE A 121 5.53 -8.84 -11.92
C PHE A 121 5.55 -9.99 -12.95
N ASP A 122 4.88 -9.82 -14.07
CA ASP A 122 4.76 -10.83 -15.13
C ASP A 122 5.48 -10.40 -16.41
N ASN A 123 6.73 -10.83 -16.58
CA ASN A 123 7.57 -10.57 -17.76
C ASN A 123 7.80 -11.84 -18.62
N GLY A 124 7.10 -12.94 -18.33
CA GLY A 124 7.29 -14.25 -18.97
C GLY A 124 8.44 -15.09 -18.40
N GLU A 125 9.21 -14.59 -17.43
CA GLU A 125 10.16 -15.40 -16.68
C GLU A 125 9.48 -16.18 -15.54
N ASP A 126 10.16 -17.20 -15.03
CA ASP A 126 9.73 -17.91 -13.83
C ASP A 126 9.75 -16.96 -12.62
N LYS A 127 8.61 -16.83 -11.94
CA LYS A 127 8.41 -15.87 -10.84
C LYS A 127 9.30 -16.15 -9.63
N ASP A 128 9.60 -17.43 -9.36
CA ASP A 128 10.47 -17.80 -8.24
C ASP A 128 11.94 -17.49 -8.57
N VAL A 129 12.36 -17.72 -9.81
CA VAL A 129 13.69 -17.33 -10.30
C VAL A 129 13.85 -15.81 -10.24
N LEU A 130 12.87 -15.05 -10.74
CA LEU A 130 12.87 -13.60 -10.68
C LEU A 130 12.93 -13.10 -9.23
N ALA A 131 12.14 -13.71 -8.34
CA ALA A 131 12.11 -13.33 -6.93
C ALA A 131 13.43 -13.58 -6.21
N LYS A 132 14.08 -14.73 -6.46
CA LYS A 132 15.43 -15.00 -5.94
C LYS A 132 16.45 -13.98 -6.43
N ASN A 133 16.38 -13.60 -7.71
CA ASN A 133 17.33 -12.67 -8.31
C ASN A 133 17.15 -11.24 -7.80
N VAL A 134 15.91 -10.79 -7.63
CA VAL A 134 15.59 -9.40 -7.24
C VAL A 134 15.70 -9.19 -5.73
N LEU A 135 15.24 -10.14 -4.93
CA LEU A 135 15.16 -9.99 -3.48
C LEU A 135 16.37 -10.58 -2.75
N GLY A 136 17.13 -11.44 -3.42
CA GLY A 136 18.16 -12.26 -2.79
C GLY A 136 17.59 -13.47 -2.04
N GLN A 137 18.48 -14.40 -1.69
CA GLN A 137 18.11 -15.70 -1.16
C GLN A 137 17.40 -15.62 0.21
N GLU A 138 17.85 -14.72 1.09
CA GLU A 138 17.31 -14.57 2.45
C GLU A 138 15.86 -14.05 2.44
N VAL A 139 15.61 -12.95 1.73
CA VAL A 139 14.27 -12.34 1.64
C VAL A 139 13.30 -13.25 0.91
N TYR A 140 13.77 -13.93 -0.14
CA TYR A 140 12.97 -14.93 -0.86
C TYR A 140 12.54 -16.10 0.03
N ALA A 141 13.45 -16.64 0.86
CA ALA A 141 13.13 -17.74 1.77
C ALA A 141 12.05 -17.34 2.78
N ASN A 142 12.10 -16.12 3.30
CA ASN A 142 11.09 -15.59 4.22
C ASN A 142 9.72 -15.44 3.55
N LEU A 143 9.68 -15.02 2.27
CA LEU A 143 8.43 -14.96 1.50
C LEU A 143 7.81 -16.34 1.25
N GLN A 144 8.64 -17.35 0.98
CA GLN A 144 8.15 -18.72 0.78
C GLN A 144 7.58 -19.32 2.08
N ASN A 145 8.22 -19.03 3.23
CA ASN A 145 7.74 -19.50 4.53
C ASN A 145 6.41 -18.86 4.95
N THR A 146 6.14 -17.62 4.53
CA THR A 146 4.86 -16.93 4.78
C THR A 146 3.76 -17.35 3.79
N LYS A 147 4.14 -17.87 2.62
CA LYS A 147 3.20 -18.37 1.59
C LYS A 147 2.88 -19.86 1.70
N LYS A 148 3.68 -20.65 2.41
CA LYS A 148 3.27 -22.02 2.76
C LYS A 148 1.98 -21.93 3.57
N PRO A 149 0.84 -22.46 3.09
CA PRO A 149 -0.28 -22.67 3.98
C PRO A 149 0.22 -23.56 5.11
N ALA A 150 -0.32 -23.35 6.31
CA ALA A 150 -0.24 -24.30 7.40
C ALA A 150 -0.99 -25.58 7.00
N GLU A 151 -0.48 -26.30 6.00
CA GLU A 151 -0.89 -27.66 5.72
C GLU A 151 -0.14 -28.53 6.72
N GLY A 152 -0.93 -29.08 7.65
CA GLY A 152 -0.48 -30.06 8.62
C GLY A 152 0.30 -31.16 7.93
N GLY A 153 1.59 -31.21 8.22
CA GLY A 153 2.38 -32.42 8.03
C GLY A 153 1.78 -33.50 8.91
N ILE A 154 1.05 -34.44 8.30
CA ILE A 154 0.92 -35.77 8.85
C ILE A 154 2.26 -36.46 8.56
N PRO A 155 3.08 -36.79 9.58
CA PRO A 155 4.31 -37.52 9.33
C PRO A 155 3.98 -38.94 8.85
N GLU A 156 4.44 -39.23 7.65
CA GLU A 156 5.34 -40.33 7.34
C GLU A 156 4.96 -41.74 7.82
N ASN A 157 4.76 -42.61 6.82
CA ASN A 157 4.71 -44.06 6.88
C ASN A 157 5.53 -44.69 8.02
N ASN A 158 4.86 -45.47 8.86
CA ASN A 158 5.51 -46.49 9.67
C ASN A 158 5.42 -47.84 8.95
N PRO A 159 6.52 -48.45 8.48
CA PRO A 159 6.48 -49.83 8.00
C PRO A 159 6.46 -50.76 9.24
N ILE A 160 5.32 -51.38 9.52
CA ILE A 160 5.29 -52.50 10.45
C ILE A 160 5.84 -53.72 9.72
N VAL A 161 7.09 -54.04 10.04
CA VAL A 161 7.71 -55.35 9.83
C VAL A 161 7.34 -56.22 11.03
N GLN A 162 6.97 -57.48 10.72
CA GLN A 162 6.57 -58.63 11.55
C GLN A 162 5.07 -58.82 11.77
#